data_AF-A0A484TDN3-F1
#
_entry.id   AF-A0A484TDN3-F1
#
_cell.length_a   1.000
_cell.length_b   1.000
_cell.length_c   1.000
_cell.angle_alpha   90.00
_cell.angle_beta   90.00
_cell.angle_gamma   90.00
#
_symmetry.space_group_name_H-M   'P 1'
#
loop_
_entity.id
_entity.type
_entity.pdbx_description
1 polymer ?
#
loop_
_entity_poly.entity_id
_entity_poly.type
_entity_poly.pdbx_seq_one_letter_code
_entity_poly.pdbx_strand_id
1 'polypeptide(L)'
;MQSEGTFQWLGELLGGLIRLIVDALRFVFGGLAEAISDFSAGVAAAMGMQPSLFNFALLALGVAMLLAALRAFAARGIVAGIVWALLALLVLSALIG
;
A
#
# COMPACT_ATOMS: atom_id res chain seq x y z
N MET A 1 10.55 19.97 51.55
CA MET A 1 11.43 18.94 50.97
C MET A 1 10.81 17.53 50.98
N GLN A 2 9.47 17.38 50.99
CA GLN A 2 8.81 16.05 50.98
C GLN A 2 7.86 15.84 49.77
N SER A 3 7.60 16.90 49.00
CA SER A 3 6.76 16.85 47.79
C SER A 3 7.53 16.62 46.49
N GLU A 4 8.86 16.68 46.52
CA GLU A 4 9.71 16.50 45.32
C GLU A 4 9.82 15.02 44.92
N GLY A 5 9.75 14.08 45.86
CA GLY A 5 9.92 12.64 45.56
C GLY A 5 8.65 11.90 45.07
N THR A 6 7.45 12.31 45.50
CA THR A 6 6.22 11.57 45.21
C THR A 6 5.67 11.80 43.79
N PHE A 7 5.77 13.04 43.29
CA PHE A 7 5.35 13.35 41.91
C PHE A 7 6.39 12.93 40.86
N GLN A 8 7.67 12.87 41.24
CA GLN A 8 8.75 12.49 40.33
C GLN A 8 8.68 11.01 39.93
N TRP A 9 8.45 10.10 40.89
CA TRP A 9 8.27 8.68 40.58
C TRP A 9 7.03 8.47 39.68
N LEU A 10 5.93 9.18 39.92
CA LEU A 10 4.73 9.08 39.09
C LEU A 10 5.02 9.51 37.64
N GLY A 11 5.79 10.59 37.46
CA GLY A 11 6.22 11.07 36.15
C GLY A 11 7.14 10.08 35.42
N GLU A 12 8.07 9.43 36.14
CA GLU A 12 8.94 8.39 35.58
C GLU A 12 8.15 7.15 35.14
N LEU A 13 7.19 6.71 35.96
CA LEU A 13 6.36 5.54 35.67
C LEU A 13 5.43 5.80 34.46
N LEU A 14 4.79 6.97 34.42
CA LEU A 14 3.95 7.40 33.30
C LEU A 14 4.78 7.62 32.02
N GLY A 15 5.93 8.28 32.12
CA GLY A 15 6.83 8.50 30.99
C GLY A 15 7.39 7.19 30.41
N GLY A 16 7.70 6.23 31.28
CA GLY A 16 8.10 4.88 30.89
C GLY A 16 6.98 4.14 30.14
N LEU A 17 5.74 4.21 30.65
CA LEU A 17 4.58 3.60 29.99
C LEU A 17 4.31 4.21 28.61
N ILE A 18 4.37 5.54 28.48
CA ILE A 18 4.20 6.23 27.20
C ILE A 18 5.30 5.83 26.22
N ARG A 19 6.56 5.77 26.65
CA ARG A 19 7.67 5.31 25.80
C ARG A 19 7.46 3.89 25.30
N LEU A 20 7.03 2.97 26.17
CA LEU A 20 6.72 1.59 25.78
C LEU A 20 5.67 1.53 24.66
N ILE A 21 4.61 2.34 24.76
CA ILE A 21 3.58 2.42 23.72
C ILE A 21 4.15 2.99 22.42
N VAL A 22 4.94 4.08 22.51
CA VAL A 22 5.55 4.73 21.34
C VAL A 22 6.53 3.79 20.63
N ASP A 23 7.35 3.05 21.37
CA ASP A 23 8.32 2.13 20.79
C ASP A 23 7.63 0.91 20.17
N ALA A 24 6.57 0.38 20.79
CA ALA A 24 5.75 -0.66 20.19
C ALA A 24 5.07 -0.19 18.90
N LEU A 25 4.52 1.03 18.89
CA LEU A 25 3.96 1.65 17.69
C LEU A 25 5.02 1.80 16.61
N ARG A 26 6.21 2.34 16.94
CA ARG A 26 7.31 2.50 15.97
C ARG A 26 7.76 1.18 15.39
N PHE A 27 7.82 0.12 16.19
CA PHE A 27 8.16 -1.21 15.70
C PHE A 27 7.12 -1.73 14.71
N VAL A 28 5.83 -1.67 15.06
CA VAL A 28 4.73 -2.16 14.22
C VAL A 28 4.62 -1.34 12.94
N PHE A 29 4.56 -0.01 13.05
CA PHE A 29 4.44 0.89 11.92
C PHE A 29 5.70 0.92 11.06
N GLY A 30 6.89 0.80 11.65
CA GLY A 30 8.15 0.70 10.93
C GLY A 30 8.21 -0.57 10.09
N GLY A 31 7.94 -1.73 10.70
CA GLY A 31 7.91 -3.01 9.98
C GLY A 31 6.84 -3.05 8.89
N LEU A 32 5.65 -2.47 9.13
CA LEU A 32 4.60 -2.37 8.12
C LEU A 32 4.98 -1.42 6.98
N ALA A 33 5.58 -0.26 7.29
CA ALA A 33 6.01 0.70 6.27
C ALA A 33 7.09 0.09 5.37
N GLU A 34 8.04 -0.64 5.95
CA GLU A 34 9.09 -1.35 5.21
C GLU A 34 8.50 -2.46 4.34
N ALA A 35 7.58 -3.27 4.87
CA ALA A 35 6.88 -4.30 4.09
C ALA A 35 6.06 -3.73 2.91
N ILE A 36 5.36 -2.60 3.12
CA ILE A 36 4.64 -1.90 2.05
C ILE A 36 5.61 -1.35 1.00
N SER A 37 6.72 -0.75 1.45
CA SER A 37 7.77 -0.24 0.56
C SER A 37 8.34 -1.35 -0.31
N ASP A 38 8.75 -2.47 0.29
CA ASP A 38 9.31 -3.63 -0.41
C ASP A 38 8.31 -4.26 -1.38
N PHE A 39 7.06 -4.43 -0.96
CA PHE A 39 5.99 -4.91 -1.84
C PHE A 39 5.80 -3.98 -3.05
N SER A 40 5.72 -2.68 -2.80
CA SER A 40 5.54 -1.69 -3.87
C SER A 40 6.74 -1.70 -4.83
N ALA A 41 7.98 -1.75 -4.32
CA ALA A 41 9.18 -1.83 -5.13
C ALA A 41 9.22 -3.12 -5.96
N GLY A 42 8.84 -4.26 -5.37
CA GLY A 42 8.75 -5.54 -6.06
C GLY A 42 7.72 -5.54 -7.19
N VAL A 43 6.53 -4.99 -6.95
CA VAL A 43 5.49 -4.84 -7.99
C VAL A 43 5.97 -3.91 -9.10
N ALA A 44 6.61 -2.79 -8.75
CA ALA A 44 7.14 -1.85 -9.72
C ALA A 44 8.22 -2.49 -10.60
N ALA A 45 9.16 -3.23 -9.98
CA ALA A 45 10.23 -3.95 -10.66
C ALA A 45 9.71 -5.06 -11.58
N ALA A 46 8.75 -5.86 -11.11
CA ALA A 46 8.15 -6.95 -11.90
C ALA A 46 7.41 -6.42 -13.14
N MET A 47 6.82 -5.23 -13.03
CA MET A 47 6.13 -4.57 -14.13
C MET A 47 7.07 -3.74 -15.02
N GLY A 48 8.33 -3.55 -14.63
CA GLY A 48 9.25 -2.64 -15.31
C GLY A 48 8.76 -1.19 -15.31
N MET A 49 8.11 -0.76 -14.22
CA MET A 49 7.62 0.61 -14.07
C MET A 49 8.43 1.38 -13.03
N GLN A 50 8.42 2.70 -13.15
CA GLN A 50 8.92 3.58 -12.10
C GLN A 50 7.96 3.60 -10.90
N PRO A 51 8.45 3.49 -9.65
CA PRO A 51 7.62 3.51 -8.45
C PRO A 51 7.08 4.93 -8.20
N SER A 52 5.89 5.20 -8.74
CA SER A 52 5.17 6.47 -8.56
C SER A 52 3.70 6.22 -8.24
N LEU A 53 3.10 7.10 -7.44
CA LEU A 53 1.69 6.99 -7.07
C LEU A 53 0.77 7.02 -8.31
N PHE A 54 1.15 7.80 -9.32
CA PHE A 54 0.44 7.86 -10.60
C PHE A 54 0.48 6.52 -11.33
N ASN A 55 1.64 5.87 -11.40
CA ASN A 55 1.79 4.55 -12.01
C ASN A 55 1.00 3.49 -11.21
N PHE A 56 1.01 3.50 -9.89
CA PHE A 56 0.16 2.58 -9.10
C PHE A 56 -1.34 2.80 -9.34
N ALA A 57 -1.79 4.05 -9.50
CA ALA A 57 -3.17 4.35 -9.85
C ALA A 57 -3.54 3.83 -11.25
N LEU A 58 -2.66 4.01 -12.24
CA LEU A 58 -2.82 3.46 -13.58
C LEU A 58 -2.81 1.92 -13.59
N LEU A 59 -1.95 1.30 -12.79
CA LEU A 59 -1.90 -0.16 -12.60
C LEU A 59 -3.25 -0.67 -12.07
N ALA A 60 -3.76 -0.06 -11.00
CA ALA A 60 -5.05 -0.42 -10.42
C ALA A 60 -6.19 -0.26 -11.45
N LEU A 61 -6.17 0.82 -12.24
CA LEU A 61 -7.12 1.05 -13.32
C LEU A 61 -7.02 -0.06 -14.39
N GLY A 62 -5.82 -0.35 -14.89
CA GLY A 62 -5.58 -1.38 -15.91
C GLY A 62 -6.01 -2.77 -15.45
N VAL A 63 -5.72 -3.12 -14.19
CA VAL A 63 -6.19 -4.37 -13.57
C VAL A 63 -7.72 -4.40 -13.44
N ALA A 64 -8.35 -3.29 -13.04
CA ALA A 64 -9.81 -3.21 -12.99
C ALA A 64 -10.45 -3.41 -14.37
N MET A 65 -9.83 -2.87 -15.44
CA MET A 65 -10.26 -3.09 -16.83
C MET A 65 -10.10 -4.56 -17.25
N LEU A 66 -9.00 -5.23 -16.87
CA LEU A 66 -8.86 -6.68 -17.09
C LEU A 66 -9.96 -7.48 -16.39
N LEU A 67 -10.29 -7.14 -15.14
CA LEU A 67 -11.39 -7.79 -14.42
C LEU A 67 -12.74 -7.55 -15.11
N ALA A 68 -12.97 -6.35 -15.64
CA ALA A 68 -14.17 -6.05 -16.43
C ALA A 68 -14.23 -6.88 -17.72
N ALA A 69 -13.10 -7.05 -18.41
CA ALA A 69 -12.99 -7.89 -19.60
C ALA A 69 -13.33 -9.35 -19.29
N LEU A 70 -12.74 -9.89 -18.21
CA LEU A 70 -12.96 -11.26 -17.76
C LEU A 70 -14.43 -11.48 -17.38
N ARG A 71 -15.03 -10.51 -16.68
CA ARG A 71 -16.46 -10.53 -16.33
C ARG A 71 -17.36 -10.46 -17.56
N ALA A 72 -17.01 -9.68 -18.57
CA ALA A 72 -17.75 -9.59 -19.82
C ALA A 72 -17.70 -10.91 -20.61
N PHE A 73 -16.53 -11.56 -20.68
CA PHE A 73 -16.41 -12.89 -21.28
C PHE A 73 -17.24 -13.95 -20.54
N ALA A 74 -17.22 -13.94 -19.21
CA ALA A 74 -18.06 -14.83 -18.40
C ALA A 74 -19.56 -14.62 -18.64
N ALA A 75 -19.98 -13.37 -18.90
CA ALA A 75 -21.35 -13.01 -19.25
C ALA A 75 -21.71 -13.26 -20.73
N ARG A 76 -20.89 -14.02 -21.49
CA ARG A 76 -21.03 -14.29 -22.95
C ARG A 76 -20.93 -13.04 -23.84
N GLY A 77 -20.48 -11.91 -23.31
CA GLY A 77 -20.26 -10.67 -24.06
C GLY A 77 -18.87 -10.62 -24.68
N ILE A 78 -18.65 -11.35 -25.79
CA ILE A 78 -17.33 -11.46 -26.43
C ILE A 78 -16.81 -10.09 -26.89
N VAL A 79 -17.65 -9.29 -27.56
CA VAL A 79 -17.25 -7.96 -28.08
C VAL A 79 -16.87 -7.02 -26.94
N ALA A 80 -17.69 -6.94 -25.90
CA ALA A 80 -17.39 -6.12 -24.72
C ALA A 80 -16.11 -6.59 -24.02
N GLY A 81 -15.90 -7.90 -23.89
CA GLY A 81 -14.68 -8.48 -23.34
C GLY A 81 -13.44 -8.07 -24.12
N ILE A 82 -13.49 -8.13 -25.46
CA ILE A 82 -12.37 -7.69 -26.31
C ILE A 82 -12.11 -6.19 -26.14
N VAL A 83 -13.15 -5.34 -26.14
CA VAL A 83 -12.97 -3.89 -25.95
C VAL A 83 -12.30 -3.58 -24.63
N TRP A 84 -12.78 -4.17 -23.52
CA TRP A 84 -12.16 -3.97 -22.21
C TRP A 84 -10.74 -4.53 -22.14
N ALA A 85 -10.46 -5.67 -22.78
CA ALA A 85 -9.12 -6.25 -22.82
C ALA A 85 -8.14 -5.35 -23.58
N LEU A 86 -8.54 -4.81 -24.74
CA LEU A 86 -7.71 -3.88 -25.52
C LEU A 86 -7.43 -2.59 -24.74
N LEU A 87 -8.44 -2.03 -24.08
CA LEU A 87 -8.24 -0.85 -23.25
C LEU A 87 -7.31 -1.13 -22.06
N ALA A 88 -7.48 -2.29 -21.42
CA ALA A 88 -6.62 -2.70 -20.32
C ALA A 88 -5.17 -2.88 -20.79
N LEU A 89 -4.96 -3.53 -21.94
CA LEU A 89 -3.64 -3.69 -22.57
C LEU A 89 -3.01 -2.33 -22.88
N LEU A 90 -3.77 -1.39 -23.43
CA LEU A 90 -3.28 -0.05 -23.74
C LEU A 90 -2.82 0.67 -22.47
N VAL A 91 -3.65 0.67 -21.43
CA VAL A 91 -3.30 1.29 -20.14
C VAL A 91 -2.06 0.60 -19.54
N LEU A 92 -2.08 -0.73 -19.43
CA LEU A 92 -0.98 -1.51 -18.83
C LEU A 92 0.33 -1.38 -19.61
N SER A 93 0.26 -1.29 -20.94
CA SER A 93 1.45 -1.08 -21.77
C SER A 93 2.12 0.27 -21.53
N ALA A 94 1.34 1.30 -21.19
CA ALA A 94 1.85 2.63 -20.88
C ALA A 94 2.61 2.69 -19.54
N LEU A 95 2.48 1.67 -18.69
CA LEU A 95 3.23 1.58 -17.43
C LEU A 95 4.66 1.07 -17.61
N ILE A 96 4.94 0.39 -18.72
CA ILE A 96 6.25 -0.17 -19.01
C ILE A 96 7.12 0.98 -19.54
N GLY A 97 8.12 1.40 -18.76
CA GLY A 97 8.93 2.58 -19.07
C GLY A 97 10.27 2.60 -18.35
#